data_AF-A0A7C4I7P4-F1
#
_entry.id   AF-A0A7C4I7P4-F1
#
_cell.length_a   1.000
_cell.length_b   1.000
_cell.length_c   1.000
_cell.angle_alpha   90.00
_cell.angle_beta   90.00
_cell.angle_gamma   90.00
#
_symmetry.space_group_name_H-M   'P 1'
#
loop_
_entity.id
_entity.type
_entity.pdbx_description
1 polymer ?
#
loop_
_entity_poly.entity_id
_entity_poly.type
_entity_poly.pdbx_seq_one_letter_code
_entity_poly.pdbx_strand_id
1 'polypeptide(L)'
;MSDFEGQPSKMSDEELLWLVRHKVRKAIILAVGEEGRIGATALKQKLGISTGSLYYNLRQMSQLITQDDKKNYILTEDGLRIYRVLTAKNDSEAAPKLSKTAELVSSVFFPMWLFSPIYESRVVASVLGPLSLFVLVFVALAGRHELFMLNIRQAVPVNHFSFALSLGFTYLSGFLVLTFFSYLFSGRFRSASSALRQIQNSRVRTALVEAGKLLSSFSVALLPMGLVPGLSMVDRVFQTSILSNIFVRDTLVVLSQTMSIFLISAAVAYAKKMRWQTSMGVALAYFYLSHLISYVSLPRV
;
A
#
# COMPACT_ATOMS: atom_id res chain seq x y z
N MET A 1 -46.17 15.20 46.06
CA MET A 1 -45.72 16.49 45.51
C MET A 1 -44.20 16.44 45.42
N SER A 2 -43.64 16.82 44.26
CA SER A 2 -42.22 16.92 43.87
C SER A 2 -41.40 15.64 43.74
N ASP A 3 -40.67 15.35 42.66
CA ASP A 3 -40.72 15.78 41.26
C ASP A 3 -39.83 14.78 40.50
N PHE A 4 -40.20 14.50 39.26
CA PHE A 4 -39.37 13.81 38.27
C PHE A 4 -38.15 14.66 37.92
N GLU A 5 -36.97 14.06 37.84
CA GLU A 5 -35.99 14.41 36.79
C GLU A 5 -34.97 13.27 36.62
N GLY A 6 -35.37 12.25 35.87
CA GLY A 6 -34.42 11.30 35.31
C GLY A 6 -33.54 12.02 34.30
N GLN A 7 -32.27 12.24 34.63
CA GLN A 7 -31.29 12.79 33.70
C GLN A 7 -31.27 11.93 32.41
N PRO A 8 -31.32 12.54 31.21
CA PRO A 8 -31.20 11.78 29.98
C PRO A 8 -29.81 11.12 29.95
N SER A 9 -29.80 9.78 29.98
CA SER A 9 -28.59 8.97 29.84
C SER A 9 -27.83 9.41 28.59
N LYS A 10 -26.68 10.09 28.78
CA LYS A 10 -25.76 10.44 27.70
C LYS A 10 -25.36 9.16 26.98
N MET A 11 -25.76 9.00 25.72
CA MET A 11 -25.38 7.87 24.88
C MET A 11 -23.85 7.75 24.83
N SER A 12 -23.36 6.52 24.88
CA SER A 12 -21.92 6.26 24.81
C SER A 12 -21.35 6.60 23.43
N ASP A 13 -20.07 6.96 23.36
CA ASP A 13 -19.39 7.31 22.10
C ASP A 13 -19.50 6.16 21.06
N GLU A 14 -19.61 4.90 21.50
CA GLU A 14 -19.81 3.75 20.62
C GLU A 14 -21.19 3.71 19.96
N GLU A 15 -22.24 4.08 20.69
CA GLU A 15 -23.61 4.15 20.17
C GLU A 15 -23.77 5.34 19.21
N LEU A 16 -23.13 6.47 19.50
CA LEU A 16 -23.08 7.62 18.60
C LEU A 16 -22.30 7.31 17.31
N LEU A 17 -21.21 6.52 17.40
CA LEU A 17 -20.49 6.03 16.22
C LEU A 17 -21.33 5.09 15.34
N TRP A 18 -22.26 4.33 15.94
CA TRP A 18 -23.19 3.48 15.19
C TRP A 18 -24.08 4.30 14.24
N LEU A 19 -24.54 5.48 14.67
CA LEU A 19 -25.34 6.39 13.86
C LEU A 19 -24.60 6.83 12.58
N VAL A 20 -23.27 6.89 12.62
CA VAL A 20 -22.45 7.38 11.50
C VAL A 20 -21.81 6.25 10.67
N ARG A 21 -22.19 4.99 10.90
CA ARG A 21 -21.73 3.85 10.06
C ARG A 21 -22.15 3.94 8.59
N HIS A 22 -23.28 4.59 8.31
CA HIS A 22 -23.77 4.74 6.94
C HIS A 22 -22.95 5.79 6.18
N LYS A 23 -22.50 5.45 4.95
CA LYS A 23 -21.61 6.29 4.14
C LYS A 23 -22.12 7.73 3.97
N VAL A 24 -23.43 7.90 3.76
CA VAL A 24 -24.05 9.23 3.58
C VAL A 24 -24.05 10.02 4.90
N ARG A 25 -24.36 9.39 6.03
CA ARG A 25 -24.35 10.04 7.36
C ARG A 25 -22.94 10.46 7.77
N LYS A 26 -21.95 9.63 7.46
CA LYS A 26 -20.53 9.97 7.60
C LYS A 26 -20.12 11.16 6.73
N ALA A 27 -20.57 11.20 5.48
CA ALA A 27 -20.26 12.32 4.60
C ALA A 27 -20.92 13.62 5.09
N ILE A 28 -22.16 13.55 5.60
CA ILE A 28 -22.86 14.71 6.16
C ILE A 28 -22.09 15.27 7.37
N ILE A 29 -21.72 14.45 8.35
CA ILE A 29 -21.05 14.96 9.56
C ILE A 29 -19.69 15.60 9.25
N LEU A 30 -18.95 15.03 8.29
CA LEU A 30 -17.67 15.58 7.83
C LEU A 30 -17.88 16.91 7.10
N ALA A 31 -18.86 16.98 6.19
CA ALA A 31 -19.14 18.19 5.42
C ALA A 31 -19.62 19.35 6.31
N VAL A 32 -20.46 19.08 7.32
CA VAL A 32 -20.92 20.10 8.28
C VAL A 32 -19.77 20.51 9.22
N GLY A 33 -18.95 19.56 9.67
CA GLY A 33 -17.81 19.86 10.55
C GLY A 33 -16.70 20.65 9.87
N GLU A 34 -16.41 20.39 8.60
CA GLU A 34 -15.42 21.14 7.80
C GLU A 34 -15.82 22.60 7.56
N GLU A 35 -17.09 22.84 7.22
CA GLU A 35 -17.59 24.18 6.92
C GLU A 35 -17.98 24.95 8.20
N GLY A 36 -18.15 24.24 9.31
CA GLY A 36 -18.69 24.76 10.58
C GLY A 36 -20.19 25.07 10.52
N ARG A 37 -20.67 25.65 9.42
CA ARG A 37 -22.05 26.04 9.13
C ARG A 37 -22.36 25.85 7.65
N ILE A 38 -23.42 25.13 7.30
CA ILE A 38 -23.79 24.91 5.89
C ILE A 38 -25.30 24.86 5.65
N GLY A 39 -25.77 25.58 4.63
CA GLY A 39 -27.18 25.57 4.23
C GLY A 39 -27.58 24.30 3.48
N ALA A 40 -28.88 23.97 3.47
CA ALA A 40 -29.41 22.74 2.87
C ALA A 40 -29.04 22.55 1.39
N THR A 41 -29.10 23.62 0.59
CA THR A 41 -28.78 23.58 -0.85
C THR A 41 -27.30 23.29 -1.08
N ALA A 42 -26.42 23.97 -0.35
CA ALA A 42 -24.97 23.77 -0.44
C ALA A 42 -24.57 22.37 0.03
N LEU A 43 -25.15 21.89 1.14
CA LEU A 43 -24.89 20.56 1.67
C LEU A 43 -25.36 19.47 0.69
N LYS A 44 -26.55 19.63 0.09
CA LYS A 44 -27.06 18.73 -0.94
C LYS A 44 -26.12 18.66 -2.14
N GLN A 45 -25.68 19.82 -2.64
CA GLN A 45 -24.79 19.91 -3.81
C GLN A 45 -23.42 19.30 -3.52
N LYS A 46 -22.83 19.59 -2.35
CA LYS A 46 -21.55 19.03 -1.92
C LYS A 46 -21.58 17.51 -1.81
N LEU A 47 -22.72 16.95 -1.39
CA LEU A 47 -22.88 15.50 -1.20
C LEU A 47 -23.42 14.75 -2.43
N GLY A 48 -23.94 15.45 -3.43
CA GLY A 48 -24.52 14.85 -4.63
C GLY A 48 -25.73 13.95 -4.37
N ILE A 49 -26.54 14.26 -3.34
CA ILE A 49 -27.70 13.43 -2.94
C ILE A 49 -29.04 14.13 -3.22
N SER A 50 -30.13 13.36 -3.28
CA SER A 50 -31.48 13.91 -3.44
C SER A 50 -31.96 14.64 -2.18
N THR A 51 -32.88 15.58 -2.36
CA THR A 51 -33.48 16.35 -1.25
C THR A 51 -34.11 15.44 -0.19
N GLY A 52 -34.87 14.41 -0.62
CA GLY A 52 -35.48 13.44 0.29
C GLY A 52 -34.45 12.61 1.06
N SER A 53 -33.36 12.21 0.39
CA SER A 53 -32.26 11.47 1.04
C SER A 53 -31.56 12.33 2.09
N LEU A 54 -31.31 13.60 1.81
CA LEU A 54 -30.69 14.53 2.76
C LEU A 54 -31.54 14.67 4.03
N TYR A 55 -32.83 14.99 3.90
CA TYR A 55 -33.70 15.18 5.06
C TYR A 55 -33.94 13.89 5.85
N TYR A 56 -34.03 12.74 5.17
CA TYR A 56 -34.12 11.45 5.83
C TYR A 56 -32.90 11.20 6.73
N ASN A 57 -31.69 11.41 6.20
CA ASN A 57 -30.46 11.18 6.97
C ASN A 57 -30.30 12.20 8.11
N LEU A 58 -30.60 13.48 7.88
CA LEU A 58 -30.54 14.52 8.91
C LEU A 58 -31.49 14.22 10.08
N ARG A 59 -32.70 13.75 9.79
CA ARG A 59 -33.66 13.33 10.83
C ARG A 59 -33.10 12.21 11.71
N GLN A 60 -32.35 11.28 11.13
CA GLN A 60 -31.70 10.18 11.84
C GLN A 60 -30.43 10.62 12.60
N MET A 61 -29.95 11.84 12.35
CA MET A 61 -28.74 12.42 12.94
C MET A 61 -29.05 13.63 13.82
N SER A 62 -30.30 13.80 14.26
CA SER A 62 -30.75 14.99 15.01
C SER A 62 -29.97 15.23 16.32
N GLN A 63 -29.39 14.18 16.90
CA GLN A 63 -28.53 14.28 18.09
C GLN A 63 -27.12 14.80 17.76
N LEU A 64 -26.66 14.65 16.50
CA LEU A 64 -25.32 15.03 16.05
C LEU A 64 -25.32 16.35 15.26
N ILE A 65 -26.45 16.71 14.66
CA ILE A 65 -26.59 17.87 13.79
C ILE A 65 -27.87 18.60 14.15
N THR A 66 -27.75 19.89 14.38
CA THR A 66 -28.89 20.79 14.61
C THR A 66 -28.89 21.93 13.59
N GLN A 67 -29.92 22.78 13.62
CA GLN A 67 -30.01 23.99 12.81
C GLN A 67 -29.76 25.23 13.66
N ASP A 68 -29.07 26.22 13.10
CA ASP A 68 -28.97 27.55 13.68
C ASP A 68 -30.21 28.41 13.34
N ASP A 69 -30.27 29.63 13.88
CA ASP A 69 -31.37 30.59 13.67
C ASP A 69 -31.58 30.95 12.19
N LYS A 70 -30.56 30.73 11.36
CA LYS A 70 -30.57 30.99 9.91
C LYS A 70 -30.87 29.73 9.09
N LYS A 71 -31.29 28.63 9.73
CA LYS A 71 -31.57 27.31 9.14
C LYS A 71 -30.35 26.68 8.45
N ASN A 72 -29.13 27.04 8.86
CA ASN A 72 -27.92 26.31 8.48
C ASN A 72 -27.70 25.15 9.43
N TYR A 73 -27.17 24.05 8.91
CA TYR A 73 -26.80 22.91 9.72
C TYR A 73 -25.47 23.15 10.41
N ILE A 74 -25.43 22.83 11.71
CA ILE A 74 -24.26 22.89 12.58
C ILE A 74 -24.13 21.60 13.38
N LEU A 75 -22.91 21.25 13.79
CA LEU A 75 -22.68 20.13 14.68
C LEU A 75 -23.12 20.48 16.11
N THR A 76 -23.75 19.53 16.79
CA THR A 76 -23.95 19.58 18.24
C THR A 76 -22.63 19.26 18.97
N GLU A 77 -22.61 19.30 20.30
CA GLU A 77 -21.44 18.85 21.08
C GLU A 77 -21.07 17.39 20.81
N ASP A 78 -22.08 16.51 20.76
CA ASP A 78 -21.92 15.10 20.41
C ASP A 78 -21.47 14.94 18.95
N GLY A 79 -22.04 15.75 18.04
CA GLY A 79 -21.61 15.86 16.65
C GLY A 79 -20.14 16.24 16.51
N LEU A 80 -19.68 17.24 17.27
CA LEU A 80 -18.29 17.68 17.32
C LEU A 80 -17.37 16.60 17.86
N ARG A 81 -17.79 15.86 18.90
CA ARG A 81 -17.01 14.75 19.44
C ARG A 81 -16.82 13.65 18.40
N ILE A 82 -17.90 13.25 17.73
CA ILE A 82 -17.83 12.24 16.66
C ILE A 82 -17.04 12.76 15.46
N TYR A 83 -17.23 14.02 15.07
CA TYR A 83 -16.43 14.64 14.02
C TYR A 83 -14.94 14.57 14.34
N ARG A 84 -14.52 14.91 15.58
CA ARG A 84 -13.13 14.78 16.03
C ARG A 84 -12.63 13.34 16.00
N VAL A 85 -13.43 12.36 16.41
CA VAL A 85 -13.04 10.94 16.32
C VAL A 85 -12.86 10.51 14.86
N LEU A 86 -13.75 10.94 13.96
CA LEU A 86 -13.69 10.62 12.53
C LEU A 86 -12.54 11.34 11.82
N THR A 87 -12.25 12.59 12.20
CA THR A 87 -11.10 13.35 11.68
C THR A 87 -9.78 12.88 12.28
N ALA A 88 -9.69 12.56 13.58
CA ALA A 88 -8.50 11.98 14.18
C ALA A 88 -8.17 10.58 13.61
N LYS A 89 -9.20 9.79 13.28
CA LYS A 89 -9.03 8.52 12.55
C LYS A 89 -8.61 8.76 11.10
N ASN A 90 -9.16 9.80 10.47
CA ASN A 90 -8.68 10.27 9.17
C ASN A 90 -7.30 10.95 9.25
N ASP A 91 -6.81 11.47 10.37
CA ASP A 91 -5.46 12.04 10.55
C ASP A 91 -4.45 10.92 10.85
N SER A 92 -4.94 9.81 11.40
CA SER A 92 -4.22 8.54 11.46
C SER A 92 -4.13 7.88 10.08
N GLU A 93 -5.06 8.16 9.16
CA GLU A 93 -5.03 7.71 7.75
C GLU A 93 -4.53 8.78 6.75
N ALA A 94 -4.47 10.06 7.14
CA ALA A 94 -3.95 11.15 6.34
C ALA A 94 -2.46 11.23 6.63
N ALA A 95 -1.69 10.95 5.58
CA ALA A 95 -0.30 11.33 5.55
C ALA A 95 -0.18 12.81 5.97
N PRO A 96 0.83 13.17 6.79
CA PRO A 96 1.10 14.58 7.05
C PRO A 96 1.28 15.26 5.68
N LYS A 97 0.69 16.44 5.50
CA LYS A 97 0.90 17.25 4.28
C LYS A 97 2.40 17.39 4.06
N LEU A 98 2.94 16.58 3.14
CA LEU A 98 4.34 16.65 2.74
C LEU A 98 4.54 18.04 2.14
N SER A 99 5.61 18.73 2.53
CA SER A 99 6.03 19.94 1.84
C SER A 99 6.14 19.67 0.35
N LYS A 100 5.87 20.67 -0.52
CA LYS A 100 5.95 20.52 -1.99
C LYS A 100 7.26 19.87 -2.48
N THR A 101 8.33 20.05 -1.72
CA THR A 101 9.64 19.41 -1.92
C THR A 101 9.62 17.91 -1.65
N ALA A 102 8.96 17.48 -0.58
CA ALA A 102 8.77 16.08 -0.26
C ALA A 102 7.77 15.40 -1.22
N GLU A 103 6.75 16.10 -1.75
CA GLU A 103 5.88 15.56 -2.81
C GLU A 103 6.67 15.26 -4.10
N LEU A 104 7.52 16.17 -4.56
CA LEU A 104 8.37 15.96 -5.73
C LEU A 104 9.38 14.83 -5.52
N VAL A 105 10.03 14.78 -4.35
CA VAL A 105 10.93 13.68 -3.97
C VAL A 105 10.13 12.37 -3.93
N SER A 106 8.94 12.35 -3.33
CA SER A 106 8.12 11.15 -3.28
C SER A 106 7.68 10.68 -4.67
N SER A 107 7.39 11.58 -5.60
CA SER A 107 6.99 11.22 -6.97
C SER A 107 8.13 10.66 -7.82
N VAL A 108 9.37 11.11 -7.58
CA VAL A 108 10.57 10.63 -8.32
C VAL A 108 11.10 9.34 -7.71
N PHE A 109 11.17 9.26 -6.37
CA PHE A 109 11.71 8.09 -5.67
C PHE A 109 10.66 7.00 -5.43
N PHE A 110 9.36 7.32 -5.43
CA PHE A 110 8.29 6.33 -5.29
C PHE A 110 7.24 6.60 -6.37
N PRO A 111 7.39 6.03 -7.58
CA PRO A 111 6.46 6.26 -8.68
C PRO A 111 5.14 5.51 -8.41
N MET A 112 4.33 6.02 -7.48
CA MET A 112 3.02 5.45 -7.12
C MET A 112 2.09 5.41 -8.33
N TRP A 113 2.27 6.34 -9.28
CA TRP A 113 1.64 6.33 -10.60
C TRP A 113 1.89 5.04 -11.38
N LEU A 114 3.07 4.41 -11.25
CA LEU A 114 3.38 3.16 -11.95
C LEU A 114 2.52 1.99 -11.43
N PHE A 115 2.19 2.01 -10.13
CA PHE A 115 1.47 0.92 -9.47
C PHE A 115 -0.04 1.13 -9.39
N SER A 116 -0.54 2.37 -9.48
CA SER A 116 -1.99 2.65 -9.49
C SER A 116 -2.74 1.82 -10.55
N PRO A 117 -2.33 1.79 -11.84
CA PRO A 117 -3.02 1.04 -12.88
C PRO A 117 -2.98 -0.47 -12.64
N ILE A 118 -1.88 -0.99 -12.09
CA ILE A 118 -1.71 -2.42 -11.78
C ILE A 118 -2.73 -2.84 -10.72
N TYR A 119 -2.95 -2.02 -9.71
CA TYR A 119 -3.86 -2.39 -8.63
C TYR A 119 -5.33 -2.06 -8.91
N GLU A 120 -5.60 -1.03 -9.71
CA GLU A 120 -6.96 -0.61 -10.08
C GLU A 120 -7.53 -1.50 -11.19
N SER A 121 -6.73 -1.84 -12.20
CA SER A 121 -7.15 -2.69 -13.32
C SER A 121 -6.67 -4.12 -13.17
N ARG A 122 -7.63 -5.07 -13.09
CA ARG A 122 -7.31 -6.51 -13.11
C ARG A 122 -6.60 -6.92 -14.38
N VAL A 123 -6.93 -6.29 -15.52
CA VAL A 123 -6.32 -6.62 -16.81
C VAL A 123 -4.84 -6.22 -16.81
N VAL A 124 -4.53 -5.02 -16.31
CA VAL A 124 -3.14 -4.53 -16.23
C VAL A 124 -2.32 -5.41 -15.30
N ALA A 125 -2.83 -5.77 -14.11
CA ALA A 125 -2.14 -6.73 -13.22
C ALA A 125 -1.86 -8.08 -13.90
N SER A 126 -2.84 -8.62 -14.64
CA SER A 126 -2.71 -9.92 -15.31
C SER A 126 -1.76 -9.90 -16.50
N VAL A 127 -1.47 -8.74 -17.09
CA VAL A 127 -0.56 -8.62 -18.24
C VAL A 127 0.83 -8.17 -17.80
N LEU A 128 0.92 -7.08 -17.03
CA LEU A 128 2.19 -6.42 -16.74
C LEU A 128 3.09 -7.24 -15.81
N GLY A 129 2.51 -7.94 -14.83
CA GLY A 129 3.25 -8.81 -13.92
C GLY A 129 3.93 -9.97 -14.67
N PRO A 130 3.17 -10.80 -15.41
CA PRO A 130 3.74 -11.87 -16.23
C PRO A 130 4.71 -11.37 -17.30
N LEU A 131 4.43 -10.23 -17.95
CA LEU A 131 5.34 -9.64 -18.92
C LEU A 131 6.67 -9.22 -18.28
N SER A 132 6.63 -8.58 -17.11
CA SER A 132 7.84 -8.19 -16.38
C SER A 132 8.65 -9.41 -15.93
N LEU A 133 7.96 -10.45 -15.45
CA LEU A 133 8.59 -11.72 -15.12
C LEU A 133 9.23 -12.38 -16.36
N PHE A 134 8.54 -12.37 -17.50
CA PHE A 134 9.07 -12.92 -18.76
C PHE A 134 10.34 -12.19 -19.18
N VAL A 135 10.33 -10.85 -19.17
CA VAL A 135 11.52 -10.04 -19.50
C VAL A 135 12.67 -10.35 -18.53
N LEU A 136 12.39 -10.39 -17.22
CA LEU A 136 13.41 -10.70 -16.22
C LEU A 136 14.01 -12.09 -16.41
N VAL A 137 13.18 -13.11 -16.67
CA VAL A 137 13.62 -14.49 -16.93
C VAL A 137 14.44 -14.57 -18.21
N PHE A 138 13.96 -13.96 -19.30
CA PHE A 138 14.66 -13.93 -20.58
C PHE A 138 16.06 -13.33 -20.44
N VAL A 139 16.14 -12.15 -19.83
CA VAL A 139 17.38 -11.40 -19.66
C VAL A 139 18.34 -12.13 -18.69
N ALA A 140 17.83 -12.72 -17.61
CA ALA A 140 18.65 -13.47 -16.67
C ALA A 140 19.25 -14.74 -17.30
N LEU A 141 18.43 -15.52 -18.03
CA LEU A 141 18.90 -16.72 -18.73
C LEU A 141 19.90 -16.39 -19.84
N ALA A 142 19.59 -15.39 -20.68
CA ALA A 142 20.49 -14.95 -21.75
C ALA A 142 21.83 -14.43 -21.18
N GLY A 143 21.75 -13.65 -20.09
CA GLY A 143 22.90 -13.16 -19.36
C GLY A 143 23.68 -14.24 -18.59
N ARG A 144 23.14 -15.46 -18.42
CA ARG A 144 23.69 -16.51 -17.52
C ARG A 144 23.80 -16.07 -16.06
N HIS A 145 22.74 -15.44 -15.56
CA HIS A 145 22.64 -15.03 -14.18
C HIS A 145 21.45 -15.71 -13.49
N GLU A 146 21.61 -15.98 -12.21
CA GLU A 146 20.54 -16.41 -11.32
C GLU A 146 20.19 -15.26 -10.36
N LEU A 147 18.90 -15.07 -10.11
CA LEU A 147 18.39 -14.13 -9.13
C LEU A 147 18.03 -14.89 -7.85
N PHE A 148 18.62 -14.47 -6.74
CA PHE A 148 18.26 -14.95 -5.41
C PHE A 148 17.96 -13.75 -4.51
N MET A 149 16.67 -13.56 -4.19
CA MET A 149 16.16 -12.35 -3.55
C MET A 149 16.55 -11.08 -4.34
N LEU A 150 17.30 -10.15 -3.73
CA LEU A 150 17.85 -8.97 -4.39
C LEU A 150 19.33 -9.12 -4.75
N ASN A 151 19.83 -10.34 -4.93
CA ASN A 151 21.21 -10.60 -5.33
C ASN A 151 21.27 -11.27 -6.69
N ILE A 152 22.10 -10.71 -7.57
CA ILE A 152 22.38 -11.24 -8.91
C ILE A 152 23.67 -12.04 -8.83
N ARG A 153 23.63 -13.32 -9.22
CA ARG A 153 24.79 -14.22 -9.19
C ARG A 153 25.07 -14.73 -10.60
N GLN A 154 26.34 -14.82 -10.97
CA GLN A 154 26.73 -15.46 -12.23
C GLN A 154 26.58 -16.97 -12.09
N ALA A 155 25.88 -17.59 -13.03
CA ALA A 155 25.66 -19.03 -13.07
C ALA A 155 26.42 -19.62 -14.26
N VAL A 156 27.58 -20.21 -13.98
CA VAL A 156 28.41 -20.90 -14.98
C VAL A 156 28.70 -22.31 -14.45
N PRO A 157 28.07 -23.37 -15.01
CA PRO A 157 27.03 -23.39 -16.07
C PRO A 157 25.62 -23.03 -15.56
N VAL A 158 24.71 -22.67 -16.48
CA VAL A 158 23.29 -22.42 -16.13
C VAL A 158 22.54 -23.74 -16.13
N ASN A 159 22.08 -24.18 -14.95
CA ASN A 159 21.12 -25.27 -14.85
C ASN A 159 19.71 -24.67 -14.77
N HIS A 160 18.85 -24.95 -15.77
CA HIS A 160 17.49 -24.42 -15.82
C HIS A 160 16.67 -24.78 -14.57
N PHE A 161 16.95 -25.92 -13.95
CA PHE A 161 16.28 -26.35 -12.72
C PHE A 161 16.72 -25.53 -11.50
N SER A 162 18.03 -25.28 -11.32
CA SER A 162 18.51 -24.41 -10.23
C SER A 162 18.02 -22.98 -10.40
N PHE A 163 18.01 -22.48 -11.64
CA PHE A 163 17.46 -21.18 -11.97
C PHE A 163 15.98 -21.07 -11.58
N ALA A 164 15.16 -22.05 -11.98
CA ALA A 164 13.73 -22.07 -11.66
C ALA A 164 13.49 -22.16 -10.14
N LEU A 165 14.27 -22.96 -9.42
CA LEU A 165 14.21 -23.06 -7.96
C LEU A 165 14.62 -21.75 -7.27
N SER A 166 15.71 -21.11 -7.70
CA SER A 166 16.17 -19.84 -7.14
C SER A 166 15.15 -18.72 -7.36
N LEU A 167 14.56 -18.67 -8.56
CA LEU A 167 13.51 -17.73 -8.89
C LEU A 167 12.24 -18.02 -8.06
N GLY A 168 11.81 -19.28 -7.99
CA GLY A 168 10.68 -19.70 -7.15
C GLY A 168 10.88 -19.33 -5.67
N PHE A 169 12.08 -19.55 -5.13
CA PHE A 169 12.44 -19.17 -3.77
C PHE A 169 12.47 -17.65 -3.59
N THR A 170 12.92 -16.88 -4.58
CA THR A 170 12.88 -15.42 -4.57
C THR A 170 11.46 -14.90 -4.44
N TYR A 171 10.52 -15.44 -5.22
CA TYR A 171 9.11 -15.06 -5.14
C TYR A 171 8.45 -15.51 -3.84
N LEU A 172 8.71 -16.74 -3.39
CA LEU A 172 8.17 -17.27 -2.15
C LEU A 172 8.67 -16.47 -0.93
N SER A 173 9.98 -16.26 -0.84
CA SER A 173 10.58 -15.48 0.24
C SER A 173 10.16 -14.03 0.20
N GLY A 174 10.10 -13.40 -0.98
CA GLY A 174 9.55 -12.05 -1.16
C GLY A 174 8.11 -11.94 -0.65
N PHE A 175 7.23 -12.85 -1.05
CA PHE A 175 5.85 -12.87 -0.60
C PHE A 175 5.73 -12.99 0.93
N LEU A 176 6.47 -13.92 1.53
CA LEU A 176 6.45 -14.17 2.98
C LEU A 176 7.03 -12.99 3.77
N VAL A 177 8.23 -12.53 3.41
CA VAL A 177 8.95 -11.46 4.11
C VAL A 177 8.19 -10.14 3.99
N LEU A 178 7.77 -9.75 2.78
CA LEU A 178 7.03 -8.50 2.60
C LEU A 178 5.69 -8.54 3.34
N THR A 179 4.98 -9.67 3.33
CA THR A 179 3.72 -9.81 4.08
C THR A 179 3.96 -9.75 5.59
N PHE A 180 4.93 -10.51 6.11
CA PHE A 180 5.26 -10.55 7.53
C PHE A 180 5.68 -9.18 8.07
N PHE A 181 6.65 -8.53 7.43
CA PHE A 181 7.11 -7.21 7.85
C PHE A 181 6.04 -6.13 7.65
N SER A 182 5.18 -6.24 6.64
CA SER A 182 4.02 -5.35 6.53
C SER A 182 3.09 -5.45 7.74
N TYR A 183 2.84 -6.66 8.25
CA TYR A 183 2.05 -6.82 9.49
C TYR A 183 2.78 -6.29 10.72
N LEU A 184 4.09 -6.51 10.82
CA LEU A 184 4.92 -6.01 11.92
C LEU A 184 4.93 -4.47 11.97
N PHE A 185 5.23 -3.83 10.84
CA PHE A 185 5.36 -2.37 10.73
C PHE A 185 4.01 -1.63 10.71
N SER A 186 2.91 -2.29 10.34
CA SER A 186 1.57 -1.67 10.39
C SER A 186 0.96 -1.63 11.79
N GLY A 187 1.63 -2.15 12.82
CA GLY A 187 1.11 -2.20 14.19
C GLY A 187 -0.11 -3.12 14.36
N ARG A 188 -0.51 -3.85 13.30
CA ARG A 188 -1.63 -4.81 13.30
C ARG A 188 -1.34 -6.07 14.13
N PHE A 189 -0.12 -6.21 14.66
CA PHE A 189 0.32 -7.34 15.45
C PHE A 189 -0.44 -7.52 16.78
N ARG A 190 -0.97 -6.43 17.37
CA ARG A 190 -1.79 -6.50 18.60
C ARG A 190 -3.15 -7.20 18.39
N SER A 191 -3.50 -7.55 17.14
CA SER A 191 -4.73 -8.28 16.83
C SER A 191 -4.46 -9.41 15.83
N ALA A 192 -3.48 -10.28 16.13
CA ALA A 192 -3.24 -11.51 15.36
C ALA A 192 -4.52 -12.37 15.21
N SER A 193 -5.44 -12.30 16.18
CA SER A 193 -6.76 -12.93 16.13
C SER A 193 -7.71 -12.30 15.08
N SER A 194 -7.57 -11.01 14.75
CA SER A 194 -8.35 -10.37 13.67
C SER A 194 -7.81 -10.68 12.28
N ALA A 195 -6.50 -10.91 12.12
CA ALA A 195 -5.91 -11.35 10.86
C ALA A 195 -6.35 -12.78 10.51
N LEU A 196 -6.34 -13.69 11.49
CA LEU A 196 -6.90 -15.04 11.33
C LEU A 196 -8.40 -15.01 11.04
N ARG A 197 -9.17 -14.17 11.74
CA ARG A 197 -10.61 -13.98 11.46
C ARG A 197 -10.87 -13.33 10.10
N GLN A 198 -9.99 -12.44 9.63
CA GLN A 198 -10.10 -11.83 8.30
C GLN A 198 -9.80 -12.84 7.20
N ILE A 199 -8.81 -13.73 7.37
CA ILE A 199 -8.57 -14.85 6.46
C ILE A 199 -9.76 -15.83 6.49
N GLN A 200 -10.31 -16.11 7.66
CA GLN A 200 -11.46 -17.01 7.85
C GLN A 200 -12.78 -16.46 7.26
N ASN A 201 -13.01 -15.14 7.31
CA ASN A 201 -14.21 -14.49 6.74
C ASN A 201 -14.02 -13.97 5.30
N SER A 202 -12.78 -13.78 4.83
CA SER A 202 -12.53 -13.45 3.43
C SER A 202 -12.73 -14.69 2.58
N ARG A 203 -13.61 -14.62 1.57
CA ARG A 203 -13.69 -15.67 0.56
C ARG A 203 -12.28 -15.90 0.01
N VAL A 204 -11.81 -17.15 -0.02
CA VAL A 204 -10.49 -17.57 -0.55
C VAL A 204 -10.15 -16.89 -1.88
N ARG A 205 -11.17 -16.69 -2.73
CA ARG A 205 -11.07 -15.97 -4.00
C ARG A 205 -10.55 -14.53 -3.88
N THR A 206 -10.93 -13.79 -2.84
CA THR A 206 -10.48 -12.41 -2.60
C THR A 206 -9.01 -12.40 -2.16
N ALA A 207 -8.63 -13.31 -1.25
CA ALA A 207 -7.24 -13.45 -0.80
C ALA A 207 -6.30 -13.83 -1.96
N LEU A 208 -6.73 -14.75 -2.83
CA LEU A 208 -5.98 -15.12 -4.05
C LEU A 208 -5.81 -13.95 -5.01
N VAL A 209 -6.84 -13.12 -5.19
CA VAL A 209 -6.76 -11.92 -6.04
C VAL A 209 -5.79 -10.88 -5.46
N GLU A 210 -5.81 -10.66 -4.15
CA GLU A 210 -4.88 -9.75 -3.48
C GLU A 210 -3.43 -10.26 -3.54
N ALA A 211 -3.22 -11.57 -3.33
CA ALA A 211 -1.92 -12.20 -3.48
C ALA A 211 -1.40 -12.10 -4.92
N GLY A 212 -2.27 -12.35 -5.92
CA GLY A 212 -1.91 -12.22 -7.34
C GLY A 212 -1.50 -10.79 -7.71
N LYS A 213 -2.19 -9.77 -7.19
CA LYS A 213 -1.79 -8.37 -7.38
C LYS A 213 -0.44 -8.05 -6.75
N LEU A 214 -0.19 -8.55 -5.53
CA LEU A 214 1.10 -8.37 -4.87
C LEU A 214 2.23 -9.05 -5.66
N LEU A 215 2.04 -10.28 -6.11
CA LEU A 215 3.03 -10.99 -6.93
C LEU A 215 3.29 -10.27 -8.26
N SER A 216 2.23 -9.79 -8.94
CA SER A 216 2.36 -9.01 -10.17
C SER A 216 3.17 -7.73 -9.95
N SER A 217 2.85 -6.96 -8.91
CA SER A 217 3.60 -5.74 -8.56
C SER A 217 5.05 -6.04 -8.17
N PHE A 218 5.30 -7.17 -7.49
CA PHE A 218 6.62 -7.61 -7.11
C PHE A 218 7.47 -7.98 -8.33
N SER A 219 6.87 -8.63 -9.34
CA SER A 219 7.53 -8.88 -10.63
C SER A 219 7.97 -7.58 -11.32
N VAL A 220 7.10 -6.56 -11.33
CA VAL A 220 7.46 -5.23 -11.89
C VAL A 220 8.59 -4.60 -11.08
N ALA A 221 8.54 -4.72 -9.75
CA ALA A 221 9.55 -4.15 -8.87
C ALA A 221 10.92 -4.84 -8.95
N LEU A 222 10.96 -6.10 -9.37
CA LEU A 222 12.20 -6.85 -9.62
C LEU A 222 12.80 -6.60 -11.01
N LEU A 223 12.11 -5.93 -11.94
CA LEU A 223 12.59 -5.69 -13.30
C LEU A 223 13.96 -4.97 -13.35
N PRO A 224 14.26 -3.96 -12.50
CA PRO A 224 15.59 -3.36 -12.46
C PRO A 224 16.72 -4.35 -12.21
N MET A 225 16.47 -5.49 -11.56
CA MET A 225 17.45 -6.59 -11.37
C MET A 225 17.88 -7.23 -12.71
N GLY A 226 17.16 -6.97 -13.79
CA GLY A 226 17.52 -7.35 -15.16
C GLY A 226 18.60 -6.46 -15.79
N LEU A 227 18.99 -5.33 -15.20
CA LEU A 227 19.98 -4.42 -15.80
C LEU A 227 21.35 -5.07 -16.01
N VAL A 228 21.90 -5.72 -14.97
CA VAL A 228 23.22 -6.37 -15.05
C VAL A 228 23.20 -7.57 -16.00
N PRO A 229 22.24 -8.52 -15.91
CA PRO A 229 22.17 -9.62 -16.87
C PRO A 229 21.91 -9.13 -18.29
N GLY A 230 21.12 -8.07 -18.46
CA GLY A 230 20.84 -7.48 -19.78
C GLY A 230 22.08 -6.88 -20.41
N LEU A 231 22.85 -6.12 -19.64
CA LEU A 231 24.12 -5.59 -20.12
C LEU A 231 25.12 -6.73 -20.39
N SER A 232 25.10 -7.81 -19.62
CA SER A 232 25.97 -8.98 -19.87
C SER A 232 25.61 -9.74 -21.15
N MET A 233 24.33 -9.77 -21.52
CA MET A 233 23.87 -10.30 -22.80
C MET A 233 24.40 -9.43 -23.94
N VAL A 234 24.28 -8.10 -23.83
CA VAL A 234 24.81 -7.14 -24.82
C VAL A 234 26.33 -7.28 -24.94
N ASP A 235 27.04 -7.33 -23.82
CA ASP A 235 28.50 -7.48 -23.78
C ASP A 235 28.95 -8.76 -24.50
N ARG A 236 28.23 -9.87 -24.29
CA ARG A 236 28.52 -11.14 -24.99
C ARG A 236 28.24 -11.07 -26.50
N VAL A 237 27.16 -10.40 -26.92
CA VAL A 237 26.76 -10.31 -28.33
C VAL A 237 27.69 -9.38 -29.11
N PHE A 238 28.07 -8.25 -28.52
CA PHE A 238 28.83 -7.19 -29.18
C PHE A 238 30.33 -7.16 -28.80
N GLN A 239 30.78 -8.02 -27.88
CA GLN A 239 32.17 -8.12 -27.41
C GLN A 239 32.73 -6.79 -26.88
N THR A 240 31.91 -6.01 -26.19
CA THR A 240 32.25 -4.62 -25.79
C THR A 240 33.13 -4.55 -24.53
N SER A 241 33.26 -5.65 -23.79
CA SER A 241 33.96 -5.81 -22.51
C SER A 241 33.56 -4.80 -21.43
N ILE A 242 32.35 -4.23 -21.50
CA ILE A 242 31.91 -3.15 -20.58
C ILE A 242 31.85 -3.65 -19.14
N LEU A 243 31.39 -4.88 -18.92
CA LEU A 243 31.26 -5.47 -17.58
C LEU A 243 32.56 -6.09 -17.06
N SER A 244 33.66 -6.02 -17.82
CA SER A 244 34.99 -6.43 -17.34
C SER A 244 35.49 -5.51 -16.22
N ASN A 245 35.09 -4.24 -16.24
CA ASN A 245 35.42 -3.30 -15.18
C ASN A 245 34.55 -3.56 -13.95
N ILE A 246 35.20 -4.02 -12.87
CA ILE A 246 34.57 -4.33 -11.59
C ILE A 246 33.78 -3.14 -11.04
N PHE A 247 34.31 -1.92 -11.14
CA PHE A 247 33.64 -0.72 -10.64
C PHE A 247 32.33 -0.44 -11.38
N VAL A 248 32.30 -0.61 -12.70
CA VAL A 248 31.10 -0.40 -13.53
C VAL A 248 30.05 -1.44 -13.18
N ARG A 249 30.45 -2.72 -13.10
CA ARG A 249 29.57 -3.82 -12.75
C ARG A 249 28.95 -3.62 -11.37
N ASP A 250 29.77 -3.33 -10.36
CA ASP A 250 29.31 -3.22 -8.98
C ASP A 250 28.43 -1.97 -8.79
N THR A 251 28.75 -0.86 -9.46
CA THR A 251 27.89 0.33 -9.50
C THR A 251 26.52 0.01 -10.12
N LEU A 252 26.50 -0.76 -11.21
CA LEU A 252 25.26 -1.16 -11.87
C LEU A 252 24.42 -2.10 -10.98
N VAL A 253 25.05 -3.00 -10.24
CA VAL A 253 24.35 -3.85 -9.24
C VAL A 253 23.71 -3.00 -8.15
N VAL A 254 24.46 -2.07 -7.56
CA VAL A 254 23.93 -1.20 -6.49
C VAL A 254 22.80 -0.31 -7.02
N LEU A 255 22.95 0.25 -8.23
CA LEU A 255 21.91 1.06 -8.87
C LEU A 255 20.64 0.24 -9.11
N SER A 256 20.80 -0.97 -9.65
CA SER A 256 19.71 -1.92 -9.90
C SER A 256 18.96 -2.29 -8.62
N GLN A 257 19.69 -2.65 -7.56
CA GLN A 257 19.10 -2.93 -6.24
C GLN A 257 18.36 -1.72 -5.67
N THR A 258 18.97 -0.54 -5.75
CA THR A 258 18.39 0.72 -5.25
C THR A 258 17.06 1.01 -5.94
N MET A 259 17.01 0.89 -7.27
CA MET A 259 15.76 1.04 -8.04
C MET A 259 14.71 0.01 -7.60
N SER A 260 15.09 -1.25 -7.41
CA SER A 260 14.17 -2.28 -6.94
C SER A 260 13.65 -2.03 -5.53
N ILE A 261 14.45 -1.50 -4.60
CA ILE A 261 13.98 -1.14 -3.25
C ILE A 261 12.87 -0.08 -3.32
N PHE A 262 13.08 0.97 -4.11
CA PHE A 262 12.09 2.03 -4.31
C PHE A 262 10.79 1.49 -4.90
N LEU A 263 10.88 0.63 -5.91
CA LEU A 263 9.70 0.00 -6.53
C LEU A 263 9.00 -1.00 -5.60
N ILE A 264 9.74 -1.79 -4.81
CA ILE A 264 9.17 -2.71 -3.81
C ILE A 264 8.44 -1.91 -2.74
N SER A 265 9.00 -0.79 -2.29
CA SER A 265 8.34 0.10 -1.35
C SER A 265 7.04 0.67 -1.92
N ALA A 266 7.02 1.12 -3.18
CA ALA A 266 5.79 1.59 -3.82
C ALA A 266 4.76 0.45 -3.96
N ALA A 267 5.20 -0.74 -4.38
CA ALA A 267 4.37 -1.93 -4.50
C ALA A 267 3.72 -2.29 -3.16
N VAL A 268 4.49 -2.37 -2.06
CA VAL A 268 3.98 -2.71 -0.73
C VAL A 268 3.06 -1.61 -0.18
N ALA A 269 3.37 -0.34 -0.39
CA ALA A 269 2.58 0.79 0.08
C ALA A 269 1.17 0.71 -0.51
N TYR A 270 1.08 0.42 -1.81
CA TYR A 270 -0.18 0.26 -2.50
C TYR A 270 -0.89 -1.07 -2.12
N ALA A 271 -0.14 -2.18 -2.10
CA ALA A 271 -0.69 -3.52 -1.83
C ALA A 271 -1.35 -3.62 -0.46
N LYS A 272 -0.65 -3.13 0.57
CA LYS A 272 -1.03 -3.29 1.97
C LYS A 272 -1.73 -2.05 2.52
N LYS A 273 -1.92 -1.01 1.68
CA LYS A 273 -2.50 0.28 2.03
C LYS A 273 -1.78 0.90 3.23
N MET A 274 -0.46 0.99 3.12
CA MET A 274 0.42 1.47 4.18
C MET A 274 1.06 2.80 3.77
N ARG A 275 1.46 3.61 4.76
CA ARG A 275 2.21 4.85 4.52
C ARG A 275 3.53 4.50 3.82
N TRP A 276 3.99 5.36 2.91
CA TRP A 276 5.23 5.13 2.15
C TRP A 276 6.45 4.94 3.06
N GLN A 277 6.49 5.62 4.21
CA GLN A 277 7.55 5.50 5.21
C GLN A 277 7.62 4.08 5.83
N THR A 278 6.47 3.51 6.20
CA THR A 278 6.42 2.17 6.77
C THR A 278 6.69 1.12 5.70
N SER A 279 6.19 1.34 4.48
CA SER A 279 6.49 0.49 3.34
C SER A 279 7.97 0.48 2.96
N MET A 280 8.64 1.64 3.06
CA MET A 280 10.08 1.74 2.86
C MET A 280 10.84 0.93 3.90
N GLY A 281 10.39 0.96 5.16
CA GLY A 281 10.90 0.09 6.22
C GLY A 281 10.79 -1.40 5.87
N VAL A 282 9.67 -1.82 5.26
CA VAL A 282 9.47 -3.20 4.80
C VAL A 282 10.42 -3.55 3.65
N ALA A 283 10.56 -2.67 2.65
CA ALA A 283 11.46 -2.89 1.52
C ALA A 283 12.93 -2.97 1.96
N LEU A 284 13.35 -2.10 2.89
CA LEU A 284 14.67 -2.13 3.49
C LEU A 284 14.88 -3.40 4.32
N ALA A 285 13.88 -3.85 5.10
CA ALA A 285 13.97 -5.12 5.82
C ALA A 285 14.20 -6.30 4.87
N TYR A 286 13.50 -6.34 3.73
CA TYR A 286 13.73 -7.34 2.69
C TYR A 286 15.14 -7.24 2.09
N PHE A 287 15.63 -6.03 1.82
CA PHE A 287 16.98 -5.80 1.32
C PHE A 287 18.07 -6.24 2.29
N TYR A 288 17.96 -5.88 3.57
CA TYR A 288 18.93 -6.28 4.60
C TYR A 288 18.91 -7.80 4.81
N LEU A 289 17.72 -8.41 4.83
CA LEU A 289 17.60 -9.86 4.93
C LEU A 289 18.23 -10.55 3.70
N SER A 290 18.00 -10.02 2.51
CA SER A 290 18.62 -10.49 1.27
C SER A 290 20.15 -10.42 1.33
N HIS A 291 20.72 -9.34 1.87
CA HIS A 291 22.16 -9.20 2.03
C HIS A 291 22.72 -10.13 3.11
N LEU A 292 22.04 -10.25 4.24
CA LEU A 292 22.44 -11.14 5.33
C LEU A 292 22.47 -12.61 4.88
N ILE A 293 21.42 -13.07 4.19
CA ILE A 293 21.37 -14.42 3.65
C ILE A 293 22.46 -14.61 2.60
N SER A 294 22.68 -13.63 1.73
CA SER A 294 23.74 -13.72 0.71
C SER A 294 25.12 -13.86 1.35
N TYR A 295 25.40 -13.07 2.40
CA TYR A 295 26.65 -13.10 3.16
C TYR A 295 26.88 -14.46 3.85
N VAL A 296 25.83 -15.05 4.44
CA VAL A 296 25.92 -16.37 5.10
C VAL A 296 26.02 -17.52 4.08
N SER A 297 25.41 -17.35 2.91
CA SER A 297 25.32 -18.39 1.88
C SER A 297 26.50 -18.42 0.91
N LEU A 298 27.39 -17.42 0.96
CA LEU A 298 28.63 -17.43 0.20
C LEU A 298 29.68 -18.22 0.99
N PRO A 299 30.30 -19.27 0.40
CA PRO A 299 31.47 -19.88 1.00
C PRO A 299 32.55 -18.80 1.11
N ARG A 300 33.09 -18.60 2.32
CA ARG A 300 34.28 -17.76 2.53
C ARG A 300 35.43 -18.43 1.77
N VAL A 301 35.80 -17.84 0.64
CA VAL A 301 37.07 -18.12 -0.05
C VAL A 301 38.01 -16.97 0.29
#